data_AF-A0A2E7FLM1-F1
#
_entry.id   AF-A0A2E7FLM1-F1
#
_cell.length_a   1.000
_cell.length_b   1.000
_cell.length_c   1.000
_cell.angle_alpha   90.00
_cell.angle_beta   90.00
_cell.angle_gamma   90.00
#
_symmetry.space_group_name_H-M   'P 1'
#
loop_
_entity.id
_entity.type
_entity.pdbx_description
1 polymer ?
#
loop_
_entity_poly.entity_id
_entity_poly.type
_entity_poly.pdbx_seq_one_letter_code
_entity_poly.pdbx_strand_id
1 'polypeptide(L)'
;MVLFSSCLVIGANKPNILFIFADDQSYETIGALGNKEIRTSNLDRLVNMETAFTNTYNMGAWNGAVCVASRNMLNTGRFVGRAHAKKTGSIQTPDMPARILRPSLD
;
A
#
# COMPACT_ATOMS: atom_id res chain seq x y z
N MET A 1 -13.84 10.29 4.28
CA MET A 1 -14.96 10.49 5.22
C MET A 1 -14.94 9.34 6.20
N VAL A 2 -14.59 9.62 7.46
CA VAL A 2 -14.51 8.59 8.51
C VAL A 2 -15.92 8.38 9.04
N LEU A 3 -16.48 7.20 8.77
CA LEU A 3 -17.70 6.72 9.42
C LEU A 3 -17.37 5.38 10.06
N PHE A 4 -17.34 5.40 11.39
CA PHE A 4 -17.19 4.25 12.26
C PHE A 4 -18.50 3.44 12.19
N SER A 5 -18.48 2.28 11.54
CA SER A 5 -19.53 1.27 11.75
C SER A 5 -19.18 0.47 12.99
N SER A 6 -19.83 0.78 14.11
CA SER A 6 -19.71 -0.01 15.34
C SER A 6 -20.59 -1.25 15.23
N CYS A 7 -20.06 -2.33 14.67
CA CYS A 7 -20.57 -3.66 14.97
C CYS A 7 -19.88 -4.12 16.26
N LEU A 8 -20.65 -4.26 17.34
CA LEU A 8 -20.15 -4.73 18.62
C LEU A 8 -19.75 -6.21 18.48
N VAL A 9 -18.48 -6.49 18.16
CA VAL A 9 -17.93 -7.84 18.33
C VAL A 9 -17.67 -8.03 19.82
N ILE A 10 -18.69 -8.49 20.52
CA ILE A 10 -18.55 -9.18 21.81
C ILE A 10 -17.78 -10.47 21.52
N GLY A 11 -16.52 -10.57 21.98
CA GLY A 11 -15.85 -11.87 22.04
C GLY A 11 -14.33 -11.93 21.87
N ALA A 12 -13.64 -10.84 21.52
CA ALA A 12 -12.17 -10.83 21.57
C ALA A 12 -11.67 -9.44 21.96
N ASN A 13 -10.98 -9.32 23.10
CA ASN A 13 -10.38 -8.07 23.59
C ASN A 13 -9.35 -7.46 22.61
N LYS A 14 -9.04 -8.15 21.50
CA LYS A 14 -8.15 -7.69 20.43
C LYS A 14 -8.69 -8.19 19.08
N PRO A 15 -9.06 -7.30 18.15
CA PRO A 15 -9.49 -7.71 16.82
C PRO A 15 -8.31 -8.33 16.05
N ASN A 16 -8.61 -9.31 15.20
CA ASN A 16 -7.64 -9.85 14.25
C ASN A 16 -7.61 -8.95 13.01
N ILE A 17 -6.40 -8.58 12.57
CA ILE A 17 -6.21 -7.76 11.36
C ILE A 17 -5.66 -8.68 10.26
N LEU A 18 -6.45 -8.89 9.21
CA LEU A 18 -6.01 -9.58 8.00
C LEU A 18 -5.59 -8.54 6.97
N PHE A 19 -4.30 -8.48 6.67
CA PHE A 19 -3.73 -7.56 5.68
C PHE A 19 -3.33 -8.34 4.43
N ILE A 20 -3.99 -8.05 3.30
CA ILE A 20 -3.75 -8.68 1.99
C ILE A 20 -3.17 -7.62 1.07
N PHE A 21 -2.03 -7.93 0.45
CA PHE A 21 -1.32 -7.04 -0.47
C PHE A 21 -0.92 -7.81 -1.73
N ALA A 22 -1.29 -7.29 -2.90
CA ALA A 22 -0.97 -7.88 -4.20
C ALA A 22 0.18 -7.12 -4.87
N ASP A 23 1.08 -7.87 -5.51
CA ASP A 23 2.20 -7.31 -6.29
C ASP A 23 1.73 -6.99 -7.72
N ASP A 24 2.15 -5.84 -8.26
CA ASP A 24 1.86 -5.39 -9.62
C ASP A 24 0.37 -5.35 -10.04
N GLN A 25 -0.55 -5.33 -9.08
CA GLN A 25 -1.97 -5.18 -9.37
C GLN A 25 -2.29 -3.73 -9.76
N SER A 26 -2.78 -3.53 -10.99
CA SER A 26 -3.29 -2.24 -11.45
C SER A 26 -4.66 -1.92 -10.81
N TYR A 27 -4.92 -0.64 -10.56
CA TYR A 27 -6.20 -0.16 -10.00
C TYR A 27 -7.39 -0.45 -10.93
N GLU A 28 -7.15 -0.63 -12.22
CA GLU A 28 -8.18 -0.93 -13.23
C GLU A 28 -8.58 -2.40 -13.26
N THR A 29 -8.01 -3.26 -12.41
CA THR A 29 -8.19 -4.71 -12.54
C THR A 29 -9.43 -5.26 -11.84
N ILE A 30 -10.08 -4.48 -10.97
CA ILE A 30 -11.22 -4.94 -10.17
C ILE A 30 -12.52 -4.67 -10.92
N GLY A 31 -13.32 -5.72 -11.10
CA GLY A 31 -14.59 -5.67 -11.82
C GLY A 31 -15.57 -4.66 -11.22
N ALA A 32 -15.78 -4.74 -9.90
CA ALA A 32 -16.66 -3.82 -9.17
C ALA A 32 -16.21 -2.35 -9.20
N LEU A 33 -14.95 -2.05 -9.57
CA LEU A 33 -14.42 -0.69 -9.68
C LEU A 33 -14.40 -0.17 -11.13
N GLY A 34 -15.09 -0.84 -12.05
CA GLY A 34 -15.34 -0.35 -13.41
C GLY A 34 -14.78 -1.21 -14.54
N ASN A 35 -14.11 -2.33 -14.23
CA ASN A 35 -13.64 -3.26 -15.26
C ASN A 35 -14.76 -4.25 -15.67
N LYS A 36 -15.06 -4.34 -16.97
CA LYS A 36 -16.12 -5.22 -17.49
C LYS A 36 -15.60 -6.57 -18.03
N GLU A 37 -14.29 -6.70 -18.20
CA GLU A 37 -13.65 -7.87 -18.81
C GLU A 37 -13.08 -8.81 -17.76
N ILE A 38 -12.43 -8.25 -16.74
CA ILE A 38 -11.76 -9.03 -15.68
C ILE A 38 -12.78 -9.46 -14.63
N ARG A 39 -12.79 -10.76 -14.34
CA ARG A 39 -13.70 -11.37 -13.37
C ARG A 39 -13.02 -11.51 -12.01
N THR A 40 -13.43 -10.70 -11.03
CA THR A 40 -12.86 -10.70 -9.68
C THR A 40 -13.91 -10.99 -8.60
N SER A 41 -14.70 -12.05 -8.76
CA SER A 41 -15.89 -12.33 -7.93
C SER A 41 -15.67 -12.22 -6.41
N ASN A 42 -14.52 -12.69 -5.91
CA ASN A 42 -14.18 -12.58 -4.48
C ASN A 42 -13.87 -11.13 -4.05
N LEU A 43 -13.14 -10.37 -4.87
CA LEU A 43 -12.84 -8.96 -4.58
C LEU A 43 -14.08 -8.09 -4.78
N ASP A 44 -14.90 -8.39 -5.79
CA ASP A 44 -16.17 -7.69 -6.04
C ASP A 44 -17.11 -7.84 -4.84
N ARG A 45 -17.17 -9.03 -4.25
CA ARG A 45 -17.92 -9.26 -3.00
C ARG A 45 -17.39 -8.41 -1.86
N LEU A 46 -16.06 -8.29 -1.70
CA LEU A 46 -15.46 -7.44 -0.67
C LEU A 46 -15.78 -5.96 -0.90
N VAL A 47 -15.66 -5.46 -2.13
CA VAL A 47 -15.98 -4.08 -2.47
C VAL A 47 -17.44 -3.73 -2.17
N ASN A 48 -18.37 -4.65 -2.42
CA ASN A 48 -19.81 -4.42 -2.16
C ASN A 48 -20.20 -4.52 -0.68
N MET A 49 -19.44 -5.27 0.13
CA MET A 49 -19.74 -5.44 1.56
C MET A 49 -19.03 -4.41 2.44
N GLU A 50 -17.91 -3.85 1.96
CA GLU A 50 -16.99 -3.04 2.76
C GLU A 50 -16.77 -1.65 2.12
N THR A 51 -15.76 -0.92 2.61
CA THR A 51 -15.37 0.37 2.05
C THR A 51 -14.22 0.21 1.06
N ALA A 52 -14.40 0.71 -0.16
CA ALA A 52 -13.35 0.81 -1.17
C ALA A 52 -12.79 2.24 -1.24
N PHE A 53 -11.46 2.37 -1.34
CA PHE A 53 -10.78 3.64 -1.56
C PHE A 53 -10.39 3.77 -3.04
N THR A 54 -11.00 4.71 -3.76
CA THR A 54 -10.79 4.92 -5.20
C THR A 54 -9.60 5.82 -5.53
N ASN A 55 -9.07 6.54 -4.55
CA ASN A 55 -7.97 7.48 -4.70
C ASN A 55 -6.83 7.12 -3.76
N THR A 56 -6.16 6.00 -4.05
CA THR A 56 -4.99 5.51 -3.31
C THR A 56 -3.76 5.53 -4.22
N TYR A 57 -2.64 6.01 -3.69
CA TYR A 57 -1.44 6.24 -4.48
C TYR A 57 -0.24 5.59 -3.82
N ASN A 58 0.54 4.86 -4.62
CA ASN A 58 1.90 4.51 -4.27
C ASN A 58 2.79 5.73 -4.55
N MET A 59 3.67 6.08 -3.62
CA MET A 59 4.57 7.21 -3.75
C MET A 59 5.67 7.00 -4.81
N GLY A 60 5.83 5.75 -5.28
CA GLY A 60 6.82 5.39 -6.29
C GLY A 60 8.25 5.35 -5.74
N ALA A 61 9.21 5.38 -6.67
CA ALA A 61 10.63 5.47 -6.37
C ALA A 61 11.36 6.18 -7.51
N TRP A 62 12.52 6.78 -7.21
CA TRP A 62 13.44 7.35 -8.22
C TRP A 62 14.38 6.30 -8.84
N ASN A 63 14.18 5.01 -8.54
CA ASN A 63 14.93 3.89 -9.11
C ASN A 63 13.99 2.81 -9.65
N GLY A 64 14.52 1.96 -10.53
CA GLY A 64 13.85 0.71 -10.90
C GLY A 64 13.69 -0.19 -9.67
N ALA A 65 12.68 -1.07 -9.68
CA ALA A 65 12.24 -1.90 -8.53
C ALA A 65 11.46 -1.14 -7.43
N VAL A 66 10.36 -0.51 -7.84
CA VAL A 66 9.40 0.18 -6.94
C VAL A 66 8.80 -0.74 -5.87
N CYS A 67 8.76 -2.06 -6.08
CA CYS A 67 8.20 -3.03 -5.13
C CYS A 67 8.88 -2.98 -3.74
N VAL A 68 10.20 -2.81 -3.68
CA VAL A 68 10.95 -2.74 -2.42
C VAL A 68 10.63 -1.44 -1.68
N ALA A 69 10.61 -0.32 -2.39
CA ALA A 69 10.24 0.97 -1.81
C ALA A 69 8.79 0.95 -1.31
N SER A 70 7.86 0.43 -2.11
CA SER A 70 6.43 0.30 -1.77
C SER A 70 6.20 -0.49 -0.48
N ARG A 71 6.78 -1.69 -0.38
CA ARG A 71 6.67 -2.53 0.82
C ARG A 71 7.30 -1.88 2.04
N ASN A 72 8.42 -1.18 1.87
CA ASN A 72 9.07 -0.52 3.00
C ASN A 72 8.25 0.67 3.52
N MET A 73 7.65 1.47 2.63
CA MET A 73 6.72 2.53 3.03
C MET A 73 5.51 1.96 3.76
N LEU A 74 4.94 0.86 3.25
CA LEU A 74 3.79 0.20 3.86
C LEU A 74 4.10 -0.33 5.26
N ASN A 75 5.25 -1.01 5.44
CA ASN A 75 5.64 -1.61 6.71
C ASN A 75 6.09 -0.58 7.76
N THR A 76 6.67 0.54 7.33
CA THR A 76 7.19 1.56 8.25
C THR A 76 6.25 2.73 8.48
N GLY A 77 5.24 2.91 7.62
CA GLY A 77 4.37 4.09 7.61
C GLY A 77 5.12 5.38 7.29
N ARG A 78 6.30 5.31 6.67
CA ARG A 78 7.15 6.47 6.37
C ARG A 78 7.10 6.83 4.89
N PHE A 79 7.25 8.12 4.63
CA PHE A 79 7.44 8.69 3.29
C PHE A 79 8.64 8.02 2.58
N VAL A 80 8.59 7.85 1.25
CA VAL A 80 9.65 7.17 0.45
C VAL A 80 11.07 7.63 0.81
N GLY A 81 11.26 8.93 1.01
CA GLY A 81 12.55 9.51 1.37
C GLY A 81 13.03 9.25 2.81
N ARG A 82 12.17 8.74 3.69
CA ARG A 82 12.49 8.35 5.07
C ARG A 82 12.28 6.85 5.32
N ALA A 83 11.75 6.14 4.33
CA ALA A 83 11.57 4.70 4.31
C ALA A 83 12.87 4.06 3.81
N HIS A 84 13.94 4.18 4.61
CA HIS A 84 15.19 3.48 4.34
C HIS A 84 15.00 1.99 4.64
N ALA A 85 15.36 1.13 3.68
CA ALA A 85 15.37 -0.31 3.93
C ALA A 85 16.46 -0.60 4.98
N LYS A 86 16.13 -1.36 6.02
CA LYS A 86 17.16 -1.85 6.95
C LYS A 86 18.03 -2.86 6.20
N LYS A 87 19.35 -2.66 6.23
CA LYS A 87 20.35 -3.59 5.66
C LYS A 87 20.06 -5.01 6.14
N THR A 88 19.60 -5.86 5.23
CA THR A 88 19.49 -7.31 5.45
C THR A 88 20.30 -7.96 4.35
N GLY A 89 21.44 -8.58 4.69
CA GLY A 89 22.26 -9.47 3.85
C GLY A 89 22.45 -9.13 2.37
N SER A 90 23.67 -8.71 1.99
CA SER A 90 24.27 -8.72 0.64
C SER A 90 23.62 -7.94 -0.53
N ILE A 91 22.39 -7.41 -0.42
CA ILE A 91 21.80 -6.60 -1.50
C ILE A 91 22.02 -5.12 -1.19
N GLN A 92 23.03 -4.55 -1.83
CA GLN A 92 23.36 -3.14 -1.76
C GLN A 92 22.48 -2.39 -2.76
N THR A 93 21.34 -1.85 -2.31
CA THR A 93 20.71 -0.78 -3.11
C THR A 93 21.72 0.36 -3.22
N PRO A 94 21.94 0.94 -4.41
CA PRO A 94 22.79 2.12 -4.53
C PRO A 94 22.31 3.12 -3.50
N ASP A 95 23.21 3.55 -2.63
CA ASP A 95 22.94 4.58 -1.64
C ASP A 95 22.34 5.74 -2.42
N MET A 96 21.04 5.99 -2.29
CA MET A 96 20.47 7.19 -2.91
C MET A 96 21.18 8.33 -2.20
N PRO A 97 22.00 9.13 -2.91
CA PRO A 97 22.79 10.13 -2.24
C PRO A 97 21.82 11.00 -1.45
N ALA A 98 22.12 11.20 -0.17
CA ALA A 98 21.34 12.02 0.76
C ALA A 98 21.06 13.46 0.26
N ARG A 99 21.64 13.82 -0.89
CA ARG A 99 21.44 15.04 -1.66
C ARG A 99 20.05 15.13 -2.33
N ILE A 100 19.35 14.04 -2.61
CA ILE A 100 17.98 14.09 -3.18
C ILE A 100 16.92 14.35 -2.08
N LEU A 101 17.27 14.12 -0.81
CA LEU A 101 16.35 14.24 0.34
C LEU A 101 16.36 15.62 1.01
N ARG A 102 17.14 16.57 0.49
CA ARG A 102 17.02 17.98 0.87
C ARG A 102 16.35 18.70 -0.29
N PRO A 103 15.06 19.08 -0.20
CA PRO A 103 14.59 20.20 -0.99
C PRO A 103 15.53 21.36 -0.67
N SER A 104 16.20 21.91 -1.68
CA SER A 104 16.85 23.21 -1.56
C SER A 104 15.75 24.18 -1.12
N LEU A 105 15.79 24.59 0.14
CA LEU A 105 15.13 25.80 0.60
C LEU A 105 16.01 26.97 0.16
N ASP A 106 15.97 27.22 -1.15
CA ASP A 106 16.33 28.48 -1.80
C ASP A 106 15.13 28.88 -2.67
#